data_AF-A0A967C636-F1
#
_entry.id   AF-A0A967C636-F1
#
_cell.length_a   1.000
_cell.length_b   1.000
_cell.length_c   1.000
_cell.angle_alpha   90.00
_cell.angle_beta   90.00
_cell.angle_gamma   90.00
#
_symmetry.space_group_name_H-M   'P 1'
#
loop_
_entity.id
_entity.type
_entity.pdbx_description
1 polymer ?
#
loop_
_entity_poly.entity_id
_entity_poly.type
_entity_poly.pdbx_seq_one_letter_code
_entity_poly.pdbx_strand_id
1 'polypeptide(L)'
;MSAEVVSPSPVRVEVAGSPWTVEGGKLQREFMSLAAPGESDRWHQLQALQRGHLPLEPLIVQLVNGAVSPQADLLAALWGQIDRAGVERLLASAAGADPRPWLEAARQELPRLALQPRVIAAWLDPLLVHQTQVDPSQQLCWLEVLAHFQDPRVAQRLRRRVLELSRQGSTAPARPDGRVAALPLLPLLGRQRQRQDAPLLLQCSLDPGPLPWRRAALEGVALGLSAWPLPLLIPALERLAEDLSPALAAQAVDLLARVPGGQRSLRQLDGRRMEPSVAARLQRRLLCTPLVLVVHGRQGGEIPLVFTDLAQQLAQRRRAPVLLQALTAEAPMADANFWHQAQRAGGLTMVPLLLLPGEHVRRDLPALALAWRSAAKAALGESAASRLSLRRHPFLGSWPTWHALLVEKLEHAAAGRPWIWLHHPLQGRLAQRYLQHLARVLGRVGLAAPEPGQPLELPEGVGATGLVVPLGLAPSRMAESLNMGGLAPCTWEVLPPLLDLPGVRTFLLDRLEALA
;
A
#
# COMPACT_ATOMS: atom_id res chain seq x y z
N MET A 1 71.24 7.15 -13.42
CA MET A 1 70.50 6.13 -14.19
C MET A 1 69.02 6.48 -14.12
N SER A 2 68.53 7.04 -15.21
CA SER A 2 67.18 7.59 -15.35
C SER A 2 66.17 6.46 -15.46
N ALA A 3 65.12 6.49 -14.65
CA ALA A 3 63.99 5.57 -14.75
C ALA A 3 62.92 6.19 -15.65
N GLU A 4 62.66 5.54 -16.78
CA GLU A 4 61.63 5.86 -17.76
C GLU A 4 60.23 5.70 -17.14
N VAL A 5 59.43 6.77 -17.25
CA VAL A 5 58.00 6.76 -16.92
C VAL A 5 57.24 6.23 -18.14
N VAL A 6 56.83 4.96 -18.09
CA VAL A 6 55.89 4.38 -19.05
C VAL A 6 54.48 4.79 -18.65
N SER A 7 53.88 5.70 -19.43
CA SER A 7 52.46 6.06 -19.31
C SER A 7 51.59 4.93 -19.86
N PRO A 8 50.49 4.54 -19.18
CA PRO A 8 49.56 3.56 -19.74
C PRO A 8 48.76 4.18 -20.89
N SER A 9 48.78 3.52 -22.05
CA SER A 9 47.98 3.85 -23.22
C SER A 9 46.48 3.87 -22.89
N PRO A 10 45.71 4.87 -23.39
CA PRO A 10 44.27 4.85 -23.22
C PRO A 10 43.65 3.75 -24.08
N VAL A 11 42.87 2.88 -23.44
CA VAL A 11 41.98 1.92 -24.09
C VAL A 11 40.92 2.70 -24.88
N ARG A 12 40.98 2.64 -26.21
CA ARG A 12 39.91 3.12 -27.09
C ARG A 12 38.76 2.11 -27.04
N VAL A 13 37.62 2.53 -26.52
CA VAL A 13 36.33 1.89 -26.81
C VAL A 13 35.76 2.63 -28.02
N GLU A 14 35.82 2.02 -29.18
CA GLU A 14 35.11 2.49 -30.37
C GLU A 14 33.61 2.29 -30.17
N VAL A 15 32.89 3.38 -29.94
CA VAL A 15 31.45 3.47 -30.17
C VAL A 15 31.25 4.22 -31.48
N ALA A 16 30.67 3.55 -32.46
CA ALA A 16 30.32 4.16 -33.74
C ALA A 16 29.30 5.30 -33.52
N GLY A 17 29.63 6.50 -34.03
CA GLY A 17 28.77 7.68 -34.03
C GLY A 17 29.40 8.92 -33.38
N SER A 18 30.21 9.64 -34.17
CA SER A 18 30.80 10.98 -33.97
C SER A 18 31.52 11.29 -32.65
N PRO A 19 32.87 11.42 -32.66
CA PRO A 19 33.63 11.97 -31.55
C PRO A 19 33.57 13.51 -31.57
N TRP A 20 33.32 14.12 -30.42
CA TRP A 20 33.50 15.56 -30.23
C TRP A 20 35.00 15.89 -30.32
N THR A 21 35.39 16.71 -31.32
CA THR A 21 36.76 17.22 -31.44
C THR A 21 36.86 18.64 -30.90
N VAL A 22 37.86 18.87 -30.06
CA VAL A 22 38.28 20.21 -29.64
C VAL A 22 39.57 20.54 -30.40
N GLU A 23 39.46 21.33 -31.46
CA GLU A 23 40.62 21.98 -32.09
C GLU A 23 40.43 23.49 -32.13
N GLY A 24 41.43 24.22 -31.60
CA GLY A 24 41.69 25.61 -31.99
C GLY A 24 40.72 26.68 -31.47
N GLY A 25 40.49 26.78 -30.16
CA GLY A 25 40.25 28.07 -29.48
C GLY A 25 39.07 28.95 -29.96
N LYS A 26 38.14 28.44 -30.76
CA LYS A 26 36.87 29.06 -31.12
C LYS A 26 35.78 28.01 -30.96
N LEU A 27 34.93 28.18 -29.94
CA LEU A 27 33.65 27.48 -29.84
C LEU A 27 32.77 27.93 -31.02
N GLN A 28 32.96 27.32 -32.19
CA GLN A 28 32.01 27.43 -33.28
C GLN A 28 30.78 26.62 -32.91
N ARG A 29 29.63 27.28 -33.02
CA ARG A 29 28.28 26.76 -32.75
C ARG A 29 27.93 25.63 -33.71
N GLU A 30 28.40 24.42 -33.46
CA GLU A 30 27.66 23.24 -33.92
C GLU A 30 26.49 23.05 -32.96
N PHE A 31 25.41 23.77 -33.27
CA PHE A 31 24.12 23.59 -32.63
C PHE A 31 23.73 22.12 -32.71
N MET A 32 23.38 21.50 -31.58
CA MET A 32 22.74 20.19 -31.59
C MET A 32 21.56 20.22 -32.55
N SER A 33 21.68 19.57 -33.70
CA SER A 33 20.57 19.31 -34.59
C SER A 33 19.90 18.04 -34.11
N LEU A 34 18.74 18.18 -33.47
CA LEU A 34 17.95 17.04 -33.03
C LEU A 34 17.44 16.30 -34.26
N ALA A 35 17.68 14.99 -34.33
CA ALA A 35 17.21 14.12 -35.41
C ALA A 35 15.68 14.17 -35.54
N ALA A 36 15.16 13.92 -36.76
CA ALA A 36 13.74 14.04 -37.03
C ALA A 36 12.93 12.93 -36.33
N PRO A 37 11.63 13.14 -36.02
CA PRO A 37 10.78 12.11 -35.45
C PRO A 37 10.79 10.83 -36.28
N GLY A 38 11.02 9.68 -35.64
CA GLY A 38 11.08 8.36 -36.29
C GLY A 38 12.48 7.90 -36.70
N GLU A 39 13.49 8.78 -36.64
CA GLU A 39 14.89 8.39 -36.87
C GLU A 39 15.47 7.69 -35.64
N SER A 40 16.26 6.63 -35.85
CA SER A 40 16.90 5.86 -34.77
C SER A 40 17.80 6.74 -33.89
N ASP A 41 18.49 7.69 -34.50
CA ASP A 41 19.42 8.60 -33.81
C ASP A 41 18.70 9.51 -32.81
N ARG A 42 17.44 9.86 -33.07
CA ARG A 42 16.63 10.68 -32.16
C ARG A 42 16.44 9.99 -30.82
N TRP A 43 16.17 8.68 -30.83
CA TRP A 43 15.98 7.93 -29.60
C TRP A 43 17.27 7.94 -28.74
N HIS A 44 18.43 7.75 -29.36
CA HIS A 44 19.72 7.81 -28.67
C HIS A 44 19.99 9.21 -28.08
N GLN A 45 19.69 10.27 -28.83
CA GLN A 45 19.82 11.65 -28.36
C GLN A 45 18.91 11.95 -27.17
N LEU A 46 17.63 11.54 -27.22
CA LEU A 46 16.69 11.72 -26.11
C LEU A 46 17.10 10.94 -24.86
N GLN A 47 17.64 9.72 -25.02
CA GLN A 47 18.18 8.95 -23.90
C GLN A 47 19.42 9.60 -23.28
N ALA A 48 20.31 10.16 -24.09
CA ALA A 48 21.47 10.89 -23.60
C ALA A 48 21.07 12.18 -22.84
N LEU A 49 20.05 12.91 -23.33
CA LEU A 49 19.45 14.04 -22.62
C LEU A 49 18.85 13.61 -21.28
N GLN A 50 18.04 12.54 -21.25
CA GLN A 50 17.45 12.02 -20.01
C GLN A 50 18.48 11.60 -18.96
N ARG A 51 19.70 11.23 -19.38
CA ARG A 51 20.82 10.86 -18.50
C ARG A 51 21.71 12.05 -18.13
N GLY A 52 21.44 13.25 -18.65
CA GLY A 52 22.26 14.44 -18.40
C GLY A 52 23.61 14.44 -19.11
N HIS A 53 23.77 13.65 -20.18
CA HIS A 53 25.01 13.58 -20.96
C HIS A 53 25.13 14.67 -22.02
N LEU A 54 24.07 15.45 -22.23
CA LEU A 54 24.01 16.52 -23.22
C LEU A 54 23.70 17.87 -22.56
N PRO A 55 24.31 18.97 -23.03
CA PRO A 55 24.07 20.30 -22.48
C PRO A 55 22.64 20.76 -22.79
N LEU A 56 21.90 21.18 -21.76
CA LEU A 56 20.49 21.57 -21.89
C LEU A 56 20.29 23.01 -22.38
N GLU A 57 21.20 23.92 -22.02
CA GLU A 57 21.04 25.35 -22.28
C GLU A 57 20.87 25.69 -23.78
N PRO A 58 21.67 25.13 -24.72
CA PRO A 58 21.48 25.40 -26.15
C PRO A 58 20.10 24.95 -26.65
N LEU A 59 19.61 23.81 -26.15
CA LEU A 59 18.32 23.26 -26.52
C LEU A 59 17.16 24.11 -25.96
N ILE A 60 17.26 24.58 -24.72
CA ILE A 60 16.29 25.50 -24.12
C ILE A 60 16.21 26.79 -24.95
N VAL A 61 17.35 27.37 -25.34
CA VAL A 61 17.39 28.57 -26.19
C VAL A 61 16.72 28.34 -27.54
N GLN A 62 16.97 27.19 -28.18
CA GLN A 62 16.32 26.84 -29.44
C GLN A 62 14.80 26.70 -29.31
N LEU A 63 14.32 26.07 -28.24
CA LEU A 63 12.88 25.95 -27.95
C LEU A 63 12.23 27.32 -27.68
N VAL A 64 12.89 28.16 -26.88
CA VAL A 64 12.41 29.52 -26.55
C VAL A 64 12.31 30.40 -27.80
N ASN A 65 13.29 30.30 -28.70
CA ASN A 65 13.32 31.06 -29.95
C ASN A 65 12.47 30.44 -31.08
N GLY A 66 11.84 29.29 -30.84
CA GLY A 66 11.03 28.57 -31.84
C GLY A 66 11.84 27.89 -32.96
N ALA A 67 13.16 27.75 -32.80
CA ALA A 67 14.02 27.06 -33.76
C ALA A 67 13.80 25.53 -33.74
N VAL A 68 13.34 24.99 -32.60
CA VAL A 68 12.94 23.59 -32.45
C VAL A 68 11.50 23.55 -31.97
N SER A 69 10.69 22.67 -32.57
CA SER A 69 9.30 22.46 -32.17
C SER A 69 9.21 21.66 -30.86
N PRO A 70 8.35 22.06 -29.89
CA PRO A 70 8.23 21.41 -28.58
C PRO A 70 7.47 20.08 -28.69
N GLN A 71 8.10 19.07 -29.27
CA GLN A 71 7.50 17.74 -29.44
C GLN A 71 7.43 16.97 -28.10
N ALA A 72 6.40 16.14 -27.93
CA ALA A 72 6.11 15.50 -26.65
C ALA A 72 7.27 14.61 -26.14
N ASP A 73 7.96 13.89 -27.02
CA ASP A 73 9.10 13.03 -26.69
C ASP A 73 10.34 13.83 -26.23
N LEU A 74 10.57 14.99 -26.86
CA LEU A 74 11.59 15.95 -26.44
C LEU A 74 11.26 16.53 -25.07
N LEU A 75 10.03 17.02 -24.89
CA LEU A 75 9.58 17.56 -23.61
C LEU A 75 9.60 16.50 -22.50
N ALA A 76 9.31 15.24 -22.83
CA ALA A 76 9.43 14.11 -21.90
C ALA A 76 10.87 13.98 -21.37
N ALA A 77 11.87 14.09 -22.24
CA ALA A 77 13.28 14.03 -21.85
C ALA A 77 13.71 15.17 -20.89
N LEU A 78 12.97 16.28 -20.87
CA LEU A 78 13.33 17.50 -20.14
C LEU A 78 12.81 17.57 -18.71
N TRP A 79 11.70 16.91 -18.37
CA TRP A 79 11.06 17.00 -17.04
C TRP A 79 12.02 16.79 -15.86
N GLY A 80 12.95 15.85 -15.98
CA GLY A 80 13.88 15.49 -14.91
C GLY A 80 15.19 16.29 -14.88
N GLN A 81 15.41 17.16 -15.86
CA GLN A 81 16.73 17.70 -16.17
C GLN A 81 16.81 19.23 -16.12
N ILE A 82 15.68 19.92 -16.37
CA ILE A 82 15.64 21.38 -16.37
C ILE A 82 15.52 21.93 -14.94
N ASP A 83 16.24 23.01 -14.67
CA ASP A 83 16.14 23.80 -13.45
C ASP A 83 14.97 24.79 -13.47
N ARG A 84 14.69 25.45 -12.35
CA ARG A 84 13.56 26.38 -12.27
C ARG A 84 13.63 27.51 -13.32
N ALA A 85 14.81 28.09 -13.53
CA ALA A 85 15.00 29.19 -14.48
C ALA A 85 14.76 28.76 -15.93
N GLY A 86 15.20 27.55 -16.31
CA GLY A 86 14.90 26.97 -17.62
C GLY A 86 13.40 26.72 -17.82
N VAL A 87 12.70 26.22 -16.80
CA VAL A 87 11.24 26.03 -16.84
C VAL A 87 10.51 27.34 -17.06
N GLU A 88 10.82 28.36 -16.26
CA GLU A 88 10.17 29.68 -16.36
C GLU A 88 10.36 30.30 -17.75
N ARG A 89 11.56 30.19 -18.34
CA ARG A 89 11.83 30.65 -19.72
C ARG A 89 11.03 29.88 -20.76
N LEU A 90 10.94 28.55 -20.65
CA LEU A 90 10.16 27.73 -21.58
C LEU A 90 8.67 28.06 -21.52
N LEU A 91 8.11 28.16 -20.32
CA LEU A 91 6.69 28.48 -20.12
C LEU A 91 6.33 29.90 -20.62
N ALA A 92 7.23 30.86 -20.47
CA ALA A 92 7.05 32.24 -20.97
C ALA A 92 7.21 32.38 -22.49
N SER A 93 7.67 31.35 -23.20
CA SER A 93 7.92 31.36 -24.64
C SER A 93 6.77 30.79 -25.47
N ALA A 94 6.91 30.79 -26.80
CA ALA A 94 5.98 30.10 -27.70
C ALA A 94 5.87 28.60 -27.40
N ALA A 95 6.93 27.97 -26.87
CA ALA A 95 6.89 26.57 -26.45
C ALA A 95 5.92 26.31 -25.29
N GLY A 96 5.67 27.32 -24.43
CA GLY A 96 4.73 27.26 -23.32
C GLY A 96 3.30 27.68 -23.68
N ALA A 97 3.06 28.12 -24.92
CA ALA A 97 1.74 28.58 -25.35
C ALA A 97 0.78 27.42 -25.66
N ASP A 98 1.25 26.30 -26.23
CA ASP A 98 0.41 25.13 -26.51
C ASP A 98 0.59 24.05 -25.42
N PRO A 99 -0.43 23.76 -24.59
CA PRO A 99 -0.31 22.74 -23.55
C PRO A 99 -0.31 21.29 -24.07
N ARG A 100 -0.70 21.03 -25.32
CA ARG A 100 -0.93 19.64 -25.79
C ARG A 100 0.32 18.77 -25.77
N PRO A 101 1.48 19.21 -26.29
CA PRO A 101 2.70 18.41 -26.23
C PRO A 101 3.19 18.22 -24.79
N TRP A 102 2.98 19.22 -23.93
CA TRP A 102 3.29 19.14 -22.50
C TRP A 102 2.43 18.13 -21.77
N LEU A 103 1.13 18.08 -22.07
CA LEU A 103 0.21 17.11 -21.49
C LEU A 103 0.55 15.68 -21.92
N GLU A 104 0.90 15.47 -23.18
CA GLU A 104 1.36 14.18 -23.67
C GLU A 104 2.65 13.74 -22.98
N ALA A 105 3.65 14.62 -22.90
CA ALA A 105 4.89 14.39 -22.18
C ALA A 105 4.66 14.10 -20.69
N ALA A 106 3.78 14.88 -20.05
CA ALA A 106 3.43 14.74 -18.64
C ALA A 106 2.80 13.38 -18.34
N ARG A 107 1.91 12.89 -19.22
CA ARG A 107 1.29 11.57 -19.07
C ARG A 107 2.32 10.43 -19.12
N GLN A 108 3.39 10.60 -19.88
CA GLN A 108 4.47 9.61 -19.99
C GLN A 108 5.41 9.64 -18.77
N GLU A 109 5.86 10.82 -18.34
CA GLU A 109 6.99 10.95 -17.41
C GLU A 109 6.60 11.31 -15.98
N LEU A 110 5.64 12.20 -15.79
CA LEU A 110 5.32 12.72 -14.46
C LEU A 110 4.78 11.68 -13.46
N PRO A 111 4.12 10.56 -13.84
CA PRO A 111 3.83 9.48 -12.90
C PRO A 111 5.07 8.95 -12.15
N ARG A 112 6.26 9.04 -12.75
CA ARG A 112 7.53 8.62 -12.15
C ARG A 112 8.29 9.79 -11.51
N LEU A 113 8.21 10.97 -12.12
CA LEU A 113 9.07 12.10 -11.77
C LEU A 113 8.45 13.10 -10.77
N ALA A 114 7.12 13.22 -10.72
CA ALA A 114 6.46 14.31 -9.98
C ALA A 114 6.62 14.27 -8.45
N LEU A 115 7.14 13.18 -7.89
CA LEU A 115 7.49 13.06 -6.47
C LEU A 115 8.97 13.34 -6.18
N GLN A 116 9.80 13.56 -7.20
CA GLN A 116 11.22 13.85 -7.02
C GLN A 116 11.41 15.30 -6.55
N PRO A 117 12.16 15.57 -5.46
CA PRO A 117 12.32 16.92 -4.92
C PRO A 117 12.81 17.94 -5.94
N ARG A 118 13.78 17.56 -6.80
CA ARG A 118 14.31 18.42 -7.86
C ARG A 118 13.25 18.84 -8.87
N VAL A 119 12.37 17.92 -9.26
CA VAL A 119 11.32 18.17 -10.26
C VAL A 119 10.23 19.04 -9.65
N ILE A 120 9.86 18.78 -8.40
CA ILE A 120 8.92 19.63 -7.66
C ILE A 120 9.46 21.06 -7.56
N ALA A 121 10.72 21.22 -7.14
CA ALA A 121 11.36 22.54 -6.96
C ALA A 121 11.48 23.32 -8.28
N ALA A 122 11.71 22.63 -9.40
CA ALA A 122 11.82 23.26 -10.70
C ALA A 122 10.47 23.61 -11.34
N TRP A 123 9.46 22.75 -11.21
CA TRP A 123 8.24 22.84 -12.03
C TRP A 123 6.98 23.33 -11.33
N LEU A 124 6.81 23.03 -10.04
CA LEU A 124 5.49 23.18 -9.39
C LEU A 124 5.04 24.64 -9.33
N ASP A 125 5.86 25.54 -8.77
CA ASP A 125 5.50 26.95 -8.65
C ASP A 125 5.40 27.64 -10.02
N PRO A 126 6.34 27.44 -10.98
CA PRO A 126 6.20 28.00 -12.32
C PRO A 126 4.92 27.57 -13.04
N LEU A 127 4.56 26.28 -12.99
CA LEU A 127 3.32 25.79 -13.60
C LEU A 127 2.07 26.36 -12.91
N LEU A 128 2.10 26.52 -11.58
CA LEU A 128 0.99 27.14 -10.83
C LEU A 128 0.80 28.60 -11.25
N VAL A 129 1.86 29.35 -11.52
CA VAL A 129 1.76 30.73 -12.03
C VAL A 129 1.26 30.72 -13.47
N HIS A 130 1.92 29.95 -14.34
CA HIS A 130 1.61 29.87 -15.77
C HIS A 130 0.15 29.50 -16.05
N GLN A 131 -0.37 28.49 -15.36
CA GLN A 131 -1.74 28.03 -15.54
C GLN A 131 -2.80 29.13 -15.29
N THR A 132 -2.49 30.17 -14.51
CA THR A 132 -3.41 31.29 -14.27
C THR A 132 -3.30 32.43 -15.28
N GLN A 133 -2.20 32.48 -16.04
CA GLN A 133 -1.90 33.55 -16.98
C GLN A 133 -2.29 33.20 -18.43
N VAL A 134 -2.42 31.91 -18.74
CA VAL A 134 -2.83 31.42 -20.06
C VAL A 134 -4.33 31.63 -20.34
N ASP A 135 -4.67 31.60 -21.64
CA ASP A 135 -6.04 31.70 -22.13
C ASP A 135 -6.97 30.67 -21.44
N PRO A 136 -8.20 31.05 -21.04
CA PRO A 136 -9.17 30.15 -20.41
C PRO A 136 -9.40 28.82 -21.13
N SER A 137 -9.29 28.79 -22.46
CA SER A 137 -9.40 27.56 -23.28
C SER A 137 -8.26 26.57 -23.03
N GLN A 138 -7.09 27.04 -22.63
CA GLN A 138 -5.88 26.24 -22.39
C GLN A 138 -5.69 25.88 -20.91
N GLN A 139 -6.32 26.64 -19.99
CA GLN A 139 -6.20 26.44 -18.54
C GLN A 139 -6.51 25.02 -18.09
N LEU A 140 -7.42 24.33 -18.77
CA LEU A 140 -7.79 22.95 -18.46
C LEU A 140 -6.65 21.97 -18.72
N CYS A 141 -6.01 22.06 -19.88
CA CYS A 141 -4.90 21.16 -20.24
C CYS A 141 -3.70 21.40 -19.32
N TRP A 142 -3.39 22.66 -18.98
CA TRP A 142 -2.35 22.98 -18.00
C TRP A 142 -2.69 22.50 -16.59
N LEU A 143 -3.96 22.54 -16.21
CA LEU A 143 -4.41 21.98 -14.93
C LEU A 143 -4.26 20.44 -14.90
N GLU A 144 -4.49 19.75 -16.01
CA GLU A 144 -4.20 18.32 -16.12
C GLU A 144 -2.72 18.02 -15.94
N VAL A 145 -1.82 18.80 -16.55
CA VAL A 145 -0.36 18.68 -16.33
C VAL A 145 -0.02 18.84 -14.85
N LEU A 146 -0.51 19.92 -14.22
CA LEU A 146 -0.31 20.21 -12.80
C LEU A 146 -0.80 19.07 -11.90
N ALA A 147 -1.89 18.41 -12.26
CA ALA A 147 -2.50 17.35 -11.46
C ALA A 147 -1.63 16.09 -11.27
N HIS A 148 -0.49 15.99 -11.98
CA HIS A 148 0.48 14.95 -11.70
C HIS A 148 1.28 15.20 -10.41
N PHE A 149 1.38 16.47 -9.97
CA PHE A 149 1.98 16.85 -8.70
C PHE A 149 0.96 16.70 -7.57
N GLN A 150 1.31 15.96 -6.51
CA GLN A 150 0.46 15.79 -5.33
C GLN A 150 0.69 16.96 -4.37
N ASP A 151 -0.02 18.07 -4.60
CA ASP A 151 0.10 19.31 -3.81
C ASP A 151 -1.30 19.84 -3.43
N PRO A 152 -1.53 20.26 -2.16
CA PRO A 152 -2.83 20.76 -1.72
C PRO A 152 -3.38 21.94 -2.54
N ARG A 153 -2.52 22.82 -3.06
CA ARG A 153 -2.90 23.96 -3.92
C ARG A 153 -3.43 23.46 -5.26
N VAL A 154 -2.80 22.44 -5.84
CA VAL A 154 -3.26 21.79 -7.08
C VAL A 154 -4.61 21.12 -6.86
N ALA A 155 -4.77 20.38 -5.76
CA ALA A 155 -6.04 19.75 -5.40
C ALA A 155 -7.18 20.77 -5.23
N GLN A 156 -6.90 21.91 -4.59
CA GLN A 156 -7.87 23.01 -4.46
C GLN A 156 -8.31 23.56 -5.82
N ARG A 157 -7.37 23.76 -6.76
CA ARG A 157 -7.68 24.23 -8.12
C ARG A 157 -8.51 23.21 -8.91
N LEU A 158 -8.15 21.92 -8.84
CA LEU A 158 -8.92 20.83 -9.44
C LEU A 158 -10.35 20.80 -8.92
N ARG A 159 -10.52 20.80 -7.59
CA ARG A 159 -11.85 20.80 -6.96
C ARG A 159 -12.69 21.98 -7.40
N ARG A 160 -12.13 23.20 -7.35
CA ARG A 160 -12.82 24.41 -7.77
C ARG A 160 -13.26 24.31 -9.22
N ARG A 161 -12.38 23.84 -10.11
CA ARG A 161 -12.68 23.73 -11.53
C ARG A 161 -13.75 22.69 -11.83
N VAL A 162 -13.71 21.54 -11.16
CA VAL A 162 -14.76 20.51 -11.24
C VAL A 162 -16.09 21.10 -10.82
N LEU A 163 -16.17 21.79 -9.66
CA LEU A 163 -17.40 22.41 -9.18
C LEU A 163 -17.95 23.49 -10.12
N GLU A 164 -17.09 24.33 -10.70
CA GLU A 164 -17.47 25.34 -11.69
C GLU A 164 -18.08 24.68 -12.94
N LEU A 165 -17.40 23.69 -13.49
CA LEU A 165 -17.84 22.98 -14.69
C LEU A 165 -19.10 22.13 -14.45
N SER A 166 -19.27 21.55 -13.27
CA SER A 166 -20.49 20.81 -12.91
C SER A 166 -21.74 21.69 -12.83
N ARG A 167 -21.58 22.98 -12.51
CA ARG A 167 -22.67 23.97 -12.46
C ARG A 167 -23.01 24.54 -13.83
N GLN A 168 -22.05 24.54 -14.75
CA GLN A 168 -22.23 24.95 -16.15
C GLN A 168 -22.95 23.84 -16.93
N GLY A 169 -24.20 23.57 -16.54
CA GLY A 169 -25.10 22.68 -17.28
C GLY A 169 -25.49 23.27 -18.64
N SER A 170 -26.08 22.43 -19.50
CA SER A 170 -26.50 22.75 -20.88
C SER A 170 -27.65 23.77 -20.93
N THR A 171 -27.39 25.03 -20.55
CA THR A 171 -28.37 26.13 -20.66
C THR A 171 -28.22 26.93 -21.96
N ALA A 172 -27.21 26.61 -22.79
CA ALA A 172 -26.98 27.25 -24.08
C ALA A 172 -26.75 26.18 -25.17
N PRO A 173 -27.51 26.20 -26.29
CA PRO A 173 -27.48 25.15 -27.31
C PRO A 173 -26.15 25.03 -28.08
N ALA A 174 -25.20 25.96 -27.88
CA ALA A 174 -23.93 26.02 -28.60
C ALA A 174 -22.67 25.75 -27.74
N ARG A 175 -22.83 25.47 -26.44
CA ARG A 175 -21.67 25.16 -25.56
C ARG A 175 -21.64 23.67 -25.21
N PRO A 176 -20.46 23.01 -25.30
CA PRO A 176 -20.32 21.64 -24.82
C PRO A 176 -20.63 21.61 -23.31
N ASP A 177 -21.34 20.56 -22.87
CA ASP A 177 -21.67 20.32 -21.48
C ASP A 177 -20.41 20.41 -20.61
N GLY A 178 -20.40 21.31 -19.61
CA GLY A 178 -19.26 21.51 -18.72
C GLY A 178 -18.82 20.22 -18.04
N ARG A 179 -19.74 19.26 -17.85
CA ARG A 179 -19.43 17.93 -17.34
C ARG A 179 -18.49 17.13 -18.25
N VAL A 180 -18.62 17.26 -19.58
CA VAL A 180 -17.72 16.58 -20.53
C VAL A 180 -16.29 17.10 -20.39
N ALA A 181 -16.13 18.42 -20.25
CA ALA A 181 -14.82 19.05 -20.07
C ALA A 181 -14.16 18.68 -18.72
N ALA A 182 -14.94 18.38 -17.68
CA ALA A 182 -14.41 17.98 -16.37
C ALA A 182 -14.14 16.47 -16.23
N LEU A 183 -14.49 15.64 -17.21
CA LEU A 183 -14.25 14.18 -17.14
C LEU A 183 -12.79 13.81 -16.82
N PRO A 184 -11.77 14.40 -17.45
CA PRO A 184 -10.37 14.06 -17.16
C PRO A 184 -9.94 14.47 -15.75
N LEU A 185 -10.62 15.46 -15.13
CA LEU A 185 -10.23 16.04 -13.84
C LEU A 185 -10.68 15.19 -12.64
N LEU A 186 -11.75 14.40 -12.78
CA LEU A 186 -12.31 13.60 -11.68
C LEU A 186 -11.33 12.51 -11.18
N PRO A 187 -10.72 11.67 -12.03
CA PRO A 187 -9.68 10.73 -11.60
C PRO A 187 -8.47 11.44 -10.98
N LEU A 188 -8.09 12.58 -11.56
CA LEU A 188 -6.95 13.39 -11.12
C LEU A 188 -7.18 13.98 -9.72
N LEU A 189 -8.41 14.36 -9.37
CA LEU A 189 -8.76 14.78 -8.00
C LEU A 189 -8.56 13.63 -7.01
N GLY A 190 -8.93 12.40 -7.38
CA GLY A 190 -8.69 11.20 -6.59
C GLY A 190 -7.21 10.92 -6.32
N ARG A 191 -6.35 11.17 -7.32
CA ARG A 191 -4.89 11.04 -7.21
C ARG A 191 -4.27 12.00 -6.19
N GLN A 192 -4.89 13.14 -5.93
CA GLN A 192 -4.40 14.12 -4.95
C GLN A 192 -4.54 13.67 -3.50
N ARG A 193 -5.41 12.67 -3.24
CA ARG A 193 -5.57 12.02 -1.92
C ARG A 193 -5.90 13.00 -0.77
N GLN A 194 -6.50 14.15 -1.06
CA GLN A 194 -6.96 15.08 -0.02
C GLN A 194 -8.31 14.62 0.53
N ARG A 195 -8.38 14.32 1.82
CA ARG A 195 -9.58 13.74 2.48
C ARG A 195 -10.89 14.49 2.18
N GLN A 196 -10.81 15.81 2.05
CA GLN A 196 -11.95 16.68 1.78
C GLN A 196 -12.53 16.56 0.35
N ASP A 197 -11.86 15.86 -0.56
CA ASP A 197 -12.36 15.60 -1.92
C ASP A 197 -13.30 14.40 -2.00
N ALA A 198 -13.28 13.51 -1.00
CA ALA A 198 -14.11 12.31 -0.99
C ALA A 198 -15.62 12.61 -1.12
N PRO A 199 -16.20 13.60 -0.39
CA PRO A 199 -17.63 13.91 -0.54
C PRO A 199 -18.01 14.30 -1.96
N LEU A 200 -17.19 15.11 -2.65
CA LEU A 200 -17.47 15.56 -4.01
C LEU A 200 -17.44 14.37 -5.01
N LEU A 201 -16.42 13.52 -4.93
CA LEU A 201 -16.30 12.37 -5.81
C LEU A 201 -17.43 11.36 -5.58
N LEU A 202 -17.76 11.06 -4.32
CA LEU A 202 -18.86 10.15 -3.97
C LEU A 202 -20.21 10.72 -4.42
N GLN A 203 -20.45 12.01 -4.22
CA GLN A 203 -21.65 12.67 -4.73
C GLN A 203 -21.73 12.57 -6.26
N CYS A 204 -20.66 12.87 -6.98
CA CYS A 204 -20.63 12.76 -8.44
C CYS A 204 -20.87 11.33 -8.95
N SER A 205 -20.46 10.30 -8.20
CA SER A 205 -20.76 8.91 -8.52
C SER A 205 -22.21 8.53 -8.22
N LEU A 206 -22.79 9.04 -7.14
CA LEU A 206 -24.13 8.68 -6.67
C LEU A 206 -25.25 9.44 -7.38
N ASP A 207 -25.04 10.71 -7.69
CA ASP A 207 -26.06 11.57 -8.28
C ASP A 207 -26.42 11.07 -9.70
N PRO A 208 -27.71 11.12 -10.08
CA PRO A 208 -28.14 10.76 -11.41
C PRO A 208 -27.50 11.69 -12.45
N GLY A 209 -27.04 11.11 -13.56
CA GLY A 209 -26.37 11.88 -14.61
C GLY A 209 -25.71 11.00 -15.67
N PRO A 210 -24.97 11.61 -16.61
CA PRO A 210 -24.28 10.88 -17.67
C PRO A 210 -23.35 9.80 -17.10
N LEU A 211 -23.45 8.59 -17.63
CA LEU A 211 -22.63 7.46 -17.15
C LEU A 211 -21.12 7.73 -17.17
N PRO A 212 -20.53 8.38 -18.21
CA PRO A 212 -19.10 8.71 -18.21
C PRO A 212 -18.67 9.57 -17.00
N TRP A 213 -19.53 10.52 -16.59
CA TRP A 213 -19.29 11.38 -15.42
C TRP A 213 -19.20 10.57 -14.13
N ARG A 214 -20.22 9.74 -13.90
CA ARG A 214 -20.31 8.90 -12.70
C ARG A 214 -19.14 7.92 -12.62
N ARG A 215 -18.74 7.33 -13.77
CA ARG A 215 -17.59 6.42 -13.88
C ARG A 215 -16.26 7.11 -13.59
N ALA A 216 -16.02 8.28 -14.18
CA ALA A 216 -14.80 9.05 -13.94
C ALA A 216 -14.68 9.48 -12.46
N ALA A 217 -15.80 9.84 -11.83
CA ALA A 217 -15.84 10.11 -10.39
C ALA A 217 -15.50 8.86 -9.56
N LEU A 218 -16.05 7.69 -9.91
CA LEU A 218 -15.80 6.44 -9.20
C LEU A 218 -14.36 5.93 -9.41
N GLU A 219 -13.76 6.22 -10.55
CA GLU A 219 -12.32 6.04 -10.79
C GLU A 219 -11.48 6.94 -9.88
N GLY A 220 -11.87 8.22 -9.70
CA GLY A 220 -11.28 9.10 -8.69
C GLY A 220 -11.37 8.52 -7.28
N VAL A 221 -12.54 7.96 -6.90
CA VAL A 221 -12.69 7.25 -5.62
C VAL A 221 -11.72 6.06 -5.55
N ALA A 222 -11.56 5.28 -6.63
CA ALA A 222 -10.65 4.15 -6.67
C ALA A 222 -9.17 4.55 -6.50
N LEU A 223 -8.73 5.65 -7.12
CA LEU A 223 -7.34 6.12 -7.11
C LEU A 223 -6.89 6.62 -5.73
N GLY A 224 -7.80 7.22 -4.96
CA GLY A 224 -7.52 7.69 -3.60
C GLY A 224 -8.07 6.79 -2.49
N LEU A 225 -8.44 5.54 -2.78
CA LEU A 225 -9.14 4.63 -1.86
C LEU A 225 -8.56 4.58 -0.44
N SER A 226 -7.23 4.61 -0.31
CA SER A 226 -6.54 4.53 0.99
C SER A 226 -6.55 5.84 1.79
N ALA A 227 -6.93 6.96 1.18
CA ALA A 227 -6.95 8.28 1.80
C ALA A 227 -8.35 8.66 2.33
N TRP A 228 -9.41 7.99 1.87
CA TRP A 228 -10.78 8.38 2.15
C TRP A 228 -11.25 7.97 3.56
N PRO A 229 -12.09 8.80 4.21
CA PRO A 229 -12.74 8.41 5.46
C PRO A 229 -13.70 7.22 5.23
N LEU A 230 -13.41 6.08 5.88
CA LEU A 230 -14.26 4.87 5.78
C LEU A 230 -15.74 5.10 6.12
N PRO A 231 -16.11 5.92 7.13
CA PRO A 231 -17.51 6.18 7.45
C PRO A 231 -18.31 6.84 6.31
N LEU A 232 -17.63 7.57 5.40
CA LEU A 232 -18.26 8.13 4.20
C LEU A 232 -18.23 7.14 3.03
N LEU A 233 -17.11 6.42 2.89
CA LEU A 233 -16.84 5.57 1.74
C LEU A 233 -17.71 4.30 1.71
N ILE A 234 -17.81 3.58 2.84
CA ILE A 234 -18.50 2.29 2.87
C ILE A 234 -19.98 2.43 2.50
N PRO A 235 -20.79 3.31 3.13
CA PRO A 235 -22.20 3.44 2.80
C PRO A 235 -22.44 3.88 1.34
N ALA A 236 -21.56 4.75 0.82
CA ALA A 236 -21.65 5.20 -0.57
C ALA A 236 -21.36 4.06 -1.57
N LEU A 237 -20.37 3.22 -1.31
CA LEU A 237 -20.07 2.06 -2.14
C LEU A 237 -21.15 0.98 -2.04
N GLU A 238 -21.74 0.76 -0.86
CA GLU A 238 -22.89 -0.14 -0.71
C GLU A 238 -24.07 0.32 -1.57
N ARG A 239 -24.38 1.62 -1.56
CA ARG A 239 -25.41 2.19 -2.42
C ARG A 239 -25.08 2.07 -3.91
N LEU A 240 -23.83 2.27 -4.30
CA LEU A 240 -23.38 2.09 -5.68
C LEU A 240 -23.39 0.63 -6.13
N ALA A 241 -23.19 -0.33 -5.22
CA ALA A 241 -23.24 -1.75 -5.54
C ALA A 241 -24.66 -2.22 -5.96
N GLU A 242 -25.68 -1.42 -5.65
CA GLU A 242 -27.08 -1.62 -6.07
C GLU A 242 -27.49 -0.74 -7.25
N ASP A 243 -26.54 -0.04 -7.87
CA ASP A 243 -26.83 0.85 -8.99
C ASP A 243 -27.41 0.08 -10.19
N LEU A 244 -28.32 0.74 -10.91
CA LEU A 244 -28.91 0.19 -12.13
C LEU A 244 -27.89 -0.02 -13.25
N SER A 245 -26.74 0.67 -13.20
CA SER A 245 -25.61 0.42 -14.10
C SER A 245 -24.74 -0.74 -13.58
N PRO A 246 -24.69 -1.89 -14.30
CA PRO A 246 -23.87 -3.03 -13.86
C PRO A 246 -22.38 -2.68 -13.79
N ALA A 247 -21.91 -1.73 -14.61
CA ALA A 247 -20.52 -1.28 -14.60
C ALA A 247 -20.15 -0.54 -13.30
N LEU A 248 -21.00 0.36 -12.82
CA LEU A 248 -20.78 1.09 -11.57
C LEU A 248 -20.90 0.13 -10.38
N ALA A 249 -21.93 -0.71 -10.36
CA ALA A 249 -22.16 -1.69 -9.31
C ALA A 249 -21.01 -2.68 -9.17
N ALA A 250 -20.53 -3.24 -10.30
CA ALA A 250 -19.38 -4.14 -10.31
C ALA A 250 -18.09 -3.47 -9.77
N GLN A 251 -17.85 -2.20 -10.13
CA GLN A 251 -16.70 -1.46 -9.63
C GLN A 251 -16.83 -1.16 -8.13
N ALA A 252 -18.03 -0.82 -7.64
CA ALA A 252 -18.27 -0.60 -6.22
C ALA A 252 -18.03 -1.86 -5.38
N VAL A 253 -18.48 -3.03 -5.86
CA VAL A 253 -18.20 -4.34 -5.24
C VAL A 253 -16.69 -4.60 -5.13
N ASP A 254 -15.93 -4.29 -6.19
CA ASP A 254 -14.47 -4.43 -6.16
C ASP A 254 -13.78 -3.47 -5.18
N LEU A 255 -14.30 -2.24 -5.06
CA LEU A 255 -13.77 -1.27 -4.10
C LEU A 255 -14.10 -1.67 -2.66
N LEU A 256 -15.32 -2.15 -2.39
CA LEU A 256 -15.68 -2.72 -1.08
C LEU A 256 -14.76 -3.87 -0.69
N ALA A 257 -14.41 -4.76 -1.64
CA ALA A 257 -13.48 -5.85 -1.36
C ALA A 257 -12.06 -5.41 -0.95
N ARG A 258 -11.70 -4.15 -1.22
CA ARG A 258 -10.35 -3.59 -0.97
C ARG A 258 -10.27 -2.70 0.27
N VAL A 259 -11.39 -2.30 0.86
CA VAL A 259 -11.41 -1.43 2.05
C VAL A 259 -11.42 -2.25 3.35
N PRO A 260 -10.81 -1.73 4.44
CA PRO A 260 -10.94 -2.35 5.75
C PRO A 260 -12.41 -2.53 6.16
N GLY A 261 -12.78 -3.72 6.59
CA GLY A 261 -14.15 -4.06 7.00
C GLY A 261 -15.13 -4.30 5.85
N GLY A 262 -14.75 -4.05 4.59
CA GLY A 262 -15.67 -4.14 3.45
C GLY A 262 -16.21 -5.55 3.16
N GLN A 263 -15.57 -6.61 3.66
CA GLN A 263 -16.13 -7.97 3.61
C GLN A 263 -17.47 -8.10 4.34
N ARG A 264 -17.69 -7.35 5.43
CA ARG A 264 -18.99 -7.34 6.12
C ARG A 264 -20.07 -6.71 5.24
N SER A 265 -19.76 -5.58 4.63
CA SER A 265 -20.63 -4.91 3.67
C SER A 265 -20.98 -5.82 2.49
N LEU A 266 -20.00 -6.51 1.90
CA LEU A 266 -20.25 -7.48 0.84
C LEU A 266 -21.19 -8.61 1.29
N ARG A 267 -21.06 -9.12 2.51
CA ARG A 267 -21.97 -10.15 3.05
C ARG A 267 -23.38 -9.63 3.33
N GLN A 268 -23.54 -8.33 3.60
CA GLN A 268 -24.85 -7.70 3.76
C GLN A 268 -25.54 -7.45 2.41
N LEU A 269 -24.76 -7.37 1.33
CA LEU A 269 -25.24 -7.30 -0.05
C LEU A 269 -25.62 -8.69 -0.59
N ASP A 270 -25.03 -9.76 -0.03
CA ASP A 270 -25.36 -11.14 -0.36
C ASP A 270 -26.85 -11.44 -0.10
N GLY A 271 -27.55 -11.98 -1.10
CA GLY A 271 -29.00 -12.21 -1.05
C GLY A 271 -29.87 -11.04 -1.52
N ARG A 272 -29.30 -9.86 -1.80
CA ARG A 272 -30.04 -8.76 -2.45
C ARG A 272 -30.16 -9.03 -3.96
N ARG A 273 -31.23 -8.53 -4.57
CA ARG A 273 -31.46 -8.67 -6.01
C ARG A 273 -30.47 -7.79 -6.77
N MET A 274 -29.57 -8.42 -7.54
CA MET A 274 -28.56 -7.76 -8.36
C MET A 274 -28.59 -8.30 -9.79
N GLU A 275 -28.02 -7.54 -10.73
CA GLU A 275 -27.75 -8.04 -12.08
C GLU A 275 -26.80 -9.27 -12.01
N PRO A 276 -27.02 -10.32 -12.82
CA PRO A 276 -26.27 -11.58 -12.73
C PRO A 276 -24.73 -11.44 -12.77
N SER A 277 -24.19 -10.56 -13.60
CA SER A 277 -22.74 -10.34 -13.69
C SER A 277 -22.18 -9.67 -12.42
N VAL A 278 -22.94 -8.75 -11.81
CA VAL A 278 -22.61 -8.13 -10.52
C VAL A 278 -22.69 -9.16 -9.39
N ALA A 279 -23.77 -9.96 -9.35
CA ALA A 279 -23.92 -11.03 -8.37
C ALA A 279 -22.77 -12.05 -8.45
N ALA A 280 -22.40 -12.47 -9.65
CA ALA A 280 -21.24 -13.36 -9.85
C ALA A 280 -19.93 -12.72 -9.39
N ARG A 281 -19.76 -11.40 -9.59
CA ARG A 281 -18.60 -10.67 -9.09
C ARG A 281 -18.59 -10.57 -7.56
N LEU A 282 -19.73 -10.29 -6.95
CA LEU A 282 -19.91 -10.30 -5.49
C LEU A 282 -19.54 -11.67 -4.91
N GLN A 283 -20.07 -12.76 -5.47
CA GLN A 283 -19.75 -14.11 -5.02
C GLN A 283 -18.25 -14.39 -5.12
N ARG A 284 -17.58 -13.99 -6.20
CA ARG A 284 -16.11 -14.10 -6.31
C ARG A 284 -15.35 -13.31 -5.23
N ARG A 285 -15.87 -12.17 -4.79
CA ARG A 285 -15.26 -11.37 -3.71
C ARG A 285 -15.55 -11.89 -2.31
N LEU A 286 -16.63 -12.66 -2.14
CA LEU A 286 -16.99 -13.35 -0.91
C LEU A 286 -16.25 -14.68 -0.73
N LEU A 287 -15.76 -15.28 -1.82
CA LEU A 287 -14.93 -16.48 -1.74
C LEU A 287 -13.65 -16.19 -0.94
N CYS A 288 -13.57 -16.83 0.22
CA CYS A 288 -12.42 -16.78 1.11
C CYS A 288 -11.66 -18.10 1.04
N THR A 289 -10.33 -18.05 1.10
CA THR A 289 -9.54 -19.25 1.37
C THR A 289 -9.84 -19.76 2.78
N PRO A 290 -9.91 -21.10 2.99
CA PRO A 290 -9.99 -21.64 4.32
C PRO A 290 -8.69 -21.35 5.08
N LEU A 291 -8.82 -21.14 6.39
CA LEU A 291 -7.68 -20.78 7.24
C LEU A 291 -7.20 -21.96 8.08
N VAL A 292 -5.89 -22.04 8.26
CA VAL A 292 -5.24 -22.87 9.29
C VAL A 292 -4.54 -21.92 10.26
N LEU A 293 -5.13 -21.75 11.44
CA LEU A 293 -4.54 -20.98 12.53
C LEU A 293 -3.55 -21.87 13.28
N VAL A 294 -2.27 -21.51 13.24
CA VAL A 294 -1.22 -22.29 13.92
C VAL A 294 -0.96 -21.69 15.28
N VAL A 295 -1.18 -22.47 16.33
CA VAL A 295 -0.93 -22.11 17.73
C VAL A 295 0.16 -23.00 18.30
N HIS A 296 0.76 -22.62 19.42
CA HIS A 296 1.75 -23.47 20.07
C HIS A 296 1.13 -24.79 20.57
N GLY A 297 -0.02 -24.71 21.24
CA GLY A 297 -0.62 -25.84 21.96
C GLY A 297 0.06 -26.10 23.32
N ARG A 298 -0.56 -26.91 24.16
CA ARG A 298 0.03 -27.44 25.40
C ARG A 298 0.68 -28.81 25.11
N GLN A 299 1.21 -29.44 26.15
CA GLN A 299 1.75 -30.80 26.06
C GLN A 299 0.67 -31.76 25.52
N GLY A 300 1.04 -32.63 24.59
CA GLY A 300 0.10 -33.56 23.94
C GLY A 300 -0.82 -32.91 22.89
N GLY A 301 -0.56 -31.65 22.49
CA GLY A 301 -1.31 -31.01 21.42
C GLY A 301 -2.60 -30.30 21.84
N GLU A 302 -2.91 -30.28 23.14
CA GLU A 302 -4.13 -29.64 23.66
C GLU A 302 -4.17 -28.14 23.32
N ILE A 303 -5.29 -27.69 22.78
CA ILE A 303 -5.50 -26.30 22.36
C ILE A 303 -6.40 -25.59 23.38
N PRO A 304 -5.95 -24.48 23.99
CA PRO A 304 -6.79 -23.70 24.90
C PRO A 304 -8.12 -23.27 24.28
N LEU A 305 -9.22 -23.36 25.06
CA LEU A 305 -10.58 -23.06 24.62
C LEU A 305 -10.73 -21.68 23.95
N VAL A 306 -9.99 -20.67 24.42
CA VAL A 306 -10.01 -19.32 23.83
C VAL A 306 -9.68 -19.31 22.33
N PHE A 307 -8.80 -20.21 21.87
CA PHE A 307 -8.48 -20.34 20.45
C PHE A 307 -9.58 -21.08 19.68
N THR A 308 -10.22 -22.08 20.29
CA THR A 308 -11.38 -22.77 19.72
C THR A 308 -12.53 -21.80 19.50
N ASP A 309 -12.85 -20.99 20.51
CA ASP A 309 -13.90 -19.97 20.39
C ASP A 309 -13.53 -18.89 19.35
N LEU A 310 -12.25 -18.49 19.30
CA LEU A 310 -11.76 -17.56 18.29
C LEU A 310 -11.93 -18.14 16.87
N ALA A 311 -11.55 -19.40 16.66
CA ALA A 311 -11.65 -20.08 15.37
C ALA A 311 -13.12 -20.25 14.93
N GLN A 312 -14.02 -20.62 15.85
CA GLN A 312 -15.45 -20.75 15.57
C GLN A 312 -16.07 -19.39 15.21
N GLN A 313 -15.81 -18.35 16.00
CA GLN A 313 -16.30 -16.99 15.69
C GLN A 313 -15.74 -16.49 14.36
N LEU A 314 -14.46 -16.77 14.07
CA LEU A 314 -13.85 -16.39 12.81
C LEU A 314 -14.45 -17.15 11.63
N ALA A 315 -14.69 -18.46 11.76
CA ALA A 315 -15.34 -19.27 10.72
C ALA A 315 -16.75 -18.75 10.41
N GLN A 316 -17.53 -18.42 11.45
CA GLN A 316 -18.85 -17.80 11.31
C GLN A 316 -18.77 -16.44 10.60
N ARG A 317 -17.87 -15.56 11.03
CA ARG A 317 -17.67 -14.24 10.39
C ARG A 317 -17.27 -14.38 8.93
N ARG A 318 -16.32 -15.28 8.63
CA ARG A 318 -15.80 -15.49 7.27
C ARG A 318 -16.75 -16.25 6.35
N ARG A 319 -17.70 -17.02 6.91
CA ARG A 319 -18.44 -18.07 6.20
C ARG A 319 -17.51 -19.02 5.44
N ALA A 320 -16.36 -19.32 6.04
CA ALA A 320 -15.33 -20.19 5.47
C ALA A 320 -14.69 -21.03 6.59
N PRO A 321 -14.24 -22.26 6.30
CA PRO A 321 -13.62 -23.13 7.28
C PRO A 321 -12.37 -22.52 7.91
N VAL A 322 -12.25 -22.68 9.23
CA VAL A 322 -11.06 -22.30 10.02
C VAL A 322 -10.67 -23.50 10.87
N LEU A 323 -9.47 -24.01 10.66
CA LEU A 323 -8.90 -25.11 11.43
C LEU A 323 -7.81 -24.60 12.38
N LEU A 324 -7.63 -25.30 13.48
CA LEU A 324 -6.58 -25.04 14.45
C LEU A 324 -5.52 -26.13 14.37
N GLN A 325 -4.26 -25.72 14.23
CA GLN A 325 -3.09 -26.59 14.24
C GLN A 325 -2.24 -26.25 15.45
N ALA A 326 -2.08 -27.18 16.39
CA ALA A 326 -1.04 -27.07 17.41
C ALA A 326 0.32 -27.46 16.82
N LEU A 327 1.39 -26.76 17.17
CA LEU A 327 2.76 -27.15 16.80
C LEU A 327 3.17 -28.48 17.46
N THR A 328 2.63 -28.77 18.63
CA THR A 328 2.96 -29.94 19.44
C THR A 328 2.14 -31.19 19.10
N ALA A 329 1.34 -31.16 18.03
CA ALA A 329 0.47 -32.25 17.62
C ALA A 329 0.56 -32.52 16.12
N GLU A 330 0.07 -33.69 15.72
CA GLU A 330 -0.17 -34.00 14.31
C GLU A 330 -1.18 -33.03 13.69
N ALA A 331 -1.17 -32.96 12.36
CA ALA A 331 -2.11 -32.11 11.65
C ALA A 331 -3.55 -32.61 11.82
N PRO A 332 -4.51 -31.72 12.12
CA PRO A 332 -5.91 -32.13 12.21
C PRO A 332 -6.39 -32.65 10.86
N MET A 333 -7.23 -33.68 10.89
CA MET A 333 -7.89 -34.16 9.67
C MET A 333 -8.90 -33.10 9.20
N ALA A 334 -8.61 -32.49 8.05
CA ALA A 334 -9.52 -31.57 7.40
C ALA A 334 -10.66 -32.33 6.69
N ASP A 335 -11.89 -31.85 6.86
CA ASP A 335 -13.09 -32.45 6.28
C ASP A 335 -13.24 -32.14 4.78
N ALA A 336 -14.24 -32.77 4.14
CA ALA A 336 -14.52 -32.55 2.72
C ALA A 336 -14.90 -31.09 2.41
N ASN A 337 -15.57 -30.40 3.34
CA ASN A 337 -15.97 -29.00 3.17
C ASN A 337 -14.75 -28.06 3.11
N PHE A 338 -13.75 -28.28 3.97
CA PHE A 338 -12.48 -27.57 3.96
C PHE A 338 -11.79 -27.68 2.60
N TRP A 339 -11.63 -28.90 2.08
CA TRP A 339 -10.94 -29.13 0.82
C TRP A 339 -11.73 -28.62 -0.40
N HIS A 340 -13.06 -28.77 -0.39
CA HIS A 340 -13.91 -28.19 -1.42
C HIS A 340 -13.83 -26.67 -1.45
N GLN A 341 -13.83 -26.01 -0.28
CA GLN A 341 -13.63 -24.56 -0.20
C GLN A 341 -12.23 -24.15 -0.68
N ALA A 342 -11.18 -24.90 -0.31
CA ALA A 342 -9.82 -24.64 -0.80
C ALA A 342 -9.75 -24.71 -2.33
N GLN A 343 -10.38 -25.73 -2.93
CA GLN A 343 -10.46 -25.90 -4.38
C GLN A 343 -11.20 -24.75 -5.06
N ARG A 344 -12.35 -24.34 -4.52
CA ARG A 344 -13.13 -23.20 -5.06
C ARG A 344 -12.39 -21.88 -4.97
N ALA A 345 -11.65 -21.66 -3.87
CA ALA A 345 -10.88 -20.44 -3.65
C ALA A 345 -9.50 -20.47 -4.33
N GLY A 346 -9.05 -21.62 -4.84
CA GLY A 346 -7.74 -21.80 -5.46
C GLY A 346 -6.57 -21.82 -4.47
N GLY A 347 -6.83 -22.08 -3.18
CA GLY A 347 -5.78 -22.13 -2.18
C GLY A 347 -6.27 -22.26 -0.75
N LEU A 348 -5.32 -22.31 0.18
CA LEU A 348 -5.54 -22.25 1.62
C LEU A 348 -4.50 -21.35 2.28
N THR A 349 -4.85 -20.77 3.42
CA THR A 349 -4.02 -19.77 4.09
C THR A 349 -3.65 -20.21 5.51
N MET A 350 -2.35 -20.25 5.80
CA MET A 350 -1.81 -20.58 7.10
C MET A 350 -1.39 -19.30 7.85
N VAL A 351 -1.87 -19.15 9.09
CA VAL A 351 -1.62 -17.97 9.92
C VAL A 351 -1.05 -18.37 11.27
N PRO A 352 0.26 -18.13 11.53
CA PRO A 352 0.87 -18.45 12.81
C PRO A 352 0.51 -17.41 13.88
N LEU A 353 -0.24 -17.82 14.90
CA LEU A 353 -0.57 -17.03 16.09
C LEU A 353 0.54 -17.15 17.15
N LEU A 354 1.79 -16.96 16.72
CA LEU A 354 2.97 -16.97 17.57
C LEU A 354 3.43 -15.53 17.81
N LEU A 355 3.86 -15.22 19.04
CA LEU A 355 4.26 -13.86 19.42
C LEU A 355 5.75 -13.59 19.27
N LEU A 356 6.58 -14.62 19.39
CA LEU A 356 8.04 -14.48 19.38
C LEU A 356 8.65 -15.38 18.30
N PRO A 357 9.75 -14.95 17.65
CA PRO A 357 10.47 -15.80 16.73
C PRO A 357 11.32 -16.81 17.52
N GLY A 358 11.09 -18.09 17.25
CA GLY A 358 11.84 -19.21 17.81
C GLY A 358 12.10 -20.30 16.79
N GLU A 359 12.60 -21.46 17.24
CA GLU A 359 12.77 -22.64 16.37
C GLU A 359 11.47 -23.03 15.68
N HIS A 360 10.35 -22.95 16.39
CA HIS A 360 9.02 -23.17 15.83
C HIS A 360 8.73 -22.36 14.56
N VAL A 361 9.05 -21.07 14.56
CA VAL A 361 8.82 -20.20 13.40
C VAL A 361 9.74 -20.59 12.23
N ARG A 362 10.95 -21.07 12.53
CA ARG A 362 12.00 -21.33 11.54
C ARG A 362 11.98 -22.72 10.95
N ARG A 363 11.60 -23.74 11.73
CA ARG A 363 11.65 -25.16 11.34
C ARG A 363 10.25 -25.75 11.20
N ASP A 364 9.42 -25.57 12.22
CA ASP A 364 8.14 -26.28 12.29
C ASP A 364 7.09 -25.69 11.34
N LEU A 365 7.04 -24.36 11.20
CA LEU A 365 6.12 -23.74 10.24
C LEU A 365 6.40 -24.16 8.78
N PRO A 366 7.66 -24.18 8.28
CA PRO A 366 7.96 -24.78 6.98
C PRO A 366 7.57 -26.25 6.87
N ALA A 367 7.84 -27.07 7.89
CA ALA A 367 7.50 -28.49 7.90
C ALA A 367 5.98 -28.70 7.84
N LEU A 368 5.22 -27.97 8.65
CA LEU A 368 3.75 -27.98 8.61
C LEU A 368 3.22 -27.54 7.24
N ALA A 369 3.83 -26.52 6.62
CA ALA A 369 3.44 -26.12 5.27
C ALA A 369 3.62 -27.24 4.24
N LEU A 370 4.68 -28.05 4.36
CA LEU A 370 4.87 -29.23 3.52
C LEU A 370 3.82 -30.32 3.84
N ALA A 371 3.55 -30.59 5.12
CA ALA A 371 2.53 -31.55 5.53
C ALA A 371 1.14 -31.20 4.98
N TRP A 372 0.74 -29.92 5.05
CA TRP A 372 -0.54 -29.45 4.50
C TRP A 372 -0.61 -29.58 2.96
N ARG A 373 0.51 -29.41 2.25
CA ARG A 373 0.55 -29.69 0.79
C ARG A 373 0.37 -31.18 0.50
N SER A 374 1.00 -32.05 1.28
CA SER A 374 0.83 -33.50 1.16
C SER A 374 -0.61 -33.92 1.46
N ALA A 375 -1.22 -33.36 2.52
CA ALA A 375 -2.62 -33.60 2.86
C ALA A 375 -3.56 -33.15 1.72
N ALA A 376 -3.29 -32.01 1.08
CA ALA A 376 -4.06 -31.55 -0.07
C ALA A 376 -3.97 -32.54 -1.25
N LYS A 377 -2.78 -33.07 -1.55
CA LYS A 377 -2.59 -34.11 -2.58
C LYS A 377 -3.39 -35.37 -2.27
N ALA A 378 -3.37 -35.81 -1.01
CA ALA A 378 -4.11 -37.00 -0.59
C ALA A 378 -5.64 -36.80 -0.69
N ALA A 379 -6.15 -35.63 -0.31
CA ALA A 379 -7.58 -35.36 -0.29
C ALA A 379 -8.19 -35.04 -1.68
N LEU A 380 -7.44 -34.39 -2.57
CA LEU A 380 -7.97 -33.87 -3.84
C LEU A 380 -7.37 -34.55 -5.08
N GLY A 381 -6.34 -35.38 -4.91
CA GLY A 381 -5.55 -35.91 -6.02
C GLY A 381 -4.51 -34.91 -6.55
N GLU A 382 -3.48 -35.41 -7.22
CA GLU A 382 -2.29 -34.64 -7.57
C GLU A 382 -2.56 -33.46 -8.53
N SER A 383 -3.43 -33.67 -9.53
CA SER A 383 -3.77 -32.63 -10.53
C SER A 383 -4.61 -31.48 -9.97
N ALA A 384 -5.47 -31.74 -8.99
CA ALA A 384 -6.24 -30.68 -8.33
C ALA A 384 -5.39 -29.95 -7.29
N ALA A 385 -4.60 -30.70 -6.51
CA ALA A 385 -3.72 -30.14 -5.48
C ALA A 385 -2.60 -29.27 -6.05
N SER A 386 -2.05 -29.58 -7.24
CA SER A 386 -1.03 -28.77 -7.90
C SER A 386 -1.51 -27.37 -8.29
N ARG A 387 -2.82 -27.18 -8.43
CA ARG A 387 -3.46 -25.89 -8.72
C ARG A 387 -3.76 -25.08 -7.46
N LEU A 388 -3.62 -25.65 -6.27
CA LEU A 388 -3.83 -24.95 -5.01
C LEU A 388 -2.59 -24.15 -4.60
N SER A 389 -2.80 -22.89 -4.27
CA SER A 389 -1.79 -22.08 -3.61
C SER A 389 -1.85 -22.25 -2.09
N LEU A 390 -0.72 -22.55 -1.44
CA LEU A 390 -0.59 -22.45 0.01
C LEU A 390 0.06 -21.12 0.36
N ARG A 391 -0.73 -20.19 0.93
CA ARG A 391 -0.23 -18.91 1.42
C ARG A 391 0.14 -19.04 2.89
N ARG A 392 1.32 -18.54 3.27
CA ARG A 392 1.75 -18.47 4.67
C ARG A 392 1.92 -17.02 5.08
N HIS A 393 1.19 -16.58 6.10
CA HIS A 393 1.39 -15.27 6.70
C HIS A 393 2.60 -15.27 7.65
N PRO A 394 3.25 -14.11 7.85
CA PRO A 394 4.19 -13.92 8.94
C PRO A 394 3.51 -14.21 10.29
N PHE A 395 4.30 -14.63 11.29
CA PHE A 395 3.76 -14.85 12.64
C PHE A 395 3.21 -13.55 13.22
N LEU A 396 2.18 -13.63 14.08
CA LEU A 396 1.47 -12.48 14.63
C LEU A 396 2.41 -11.43 15.24
N GLY A 397 3.41 -11.88 15.98
CA GLY A 397 4.42 -11.01 16.57
C GLY A 397 5.19 -10.14 15.58
N SER A 398 5.22 -10.45 14.28
CA SER A 398 5.90 -9.59 13.30
C SER A 398 4.97 -8.57 12.63
N TRP A 399 3.71 -8.47 13.04
CA TRP A 399 2.74 -7.58 12.39
C TRP A 399 2.87 -6.16 12.96
N PRO A 400 3.15 -5.13 12.14
CA PRO A 400 3.28 -3.76 12.66
C PRO A 400 2.00 -3.24 13.33
N THR A 401 0.83 -3.66 12.84
CA THR A 401 -0.46 -3.30 13.44
C THR A 401 -0.69 -3.98 14.78
N TRP A 402 -0.13 -5.17 15.00
CA TRP A 402 -0.15 -5.85 16.28
C TRP A 402 0.72 -5.11 17.31
N HIS A 403 1.90 -4.66 16.90
CA HIS A 403 2.77 -3.82 17.73
C HIS A 403 2.09 -2.54 18.20
N ALA A 404 1.46 -1.80 17.27
CA ALA A 404 0.74 -0.57 17.61
C ALA A 404 -0.40 -0.83 18.62
N LEU A 405 -1.17 -1.92 18.43
CA LEU A 405 -2.21 -2.33 19.37
C LEU A 405 -1.63 -2.64 20.75
N LEU A 406 -0.53 -3.41 20.82
CA LEU A 406 0.08 -3.76 22.10
C LEU A 406 0.53 -2.53 22.87
N VAL A 407 1.20 -1.58 22.20
CA VAL A 407 1.60 -0.31 22.83
C VAL A 407 0.39 0.42 23.39
N GLU A 408 -0.66 0.60 22.58
CA GLU A 408 -1.89 1.29 23.01
C GLU A 408 -2.53 0.60 24.23
N LYS A 409 -2.70 -0.72 24.19
CA LYS A 409 -3.40 -1.46 25.26
C LYS A 409 -2.58 -1.54 26.54
N LEU A 410 -1.26 -1.72 26.44
CA LEU A 410 -0.41 -1.81 27.62
C LEU A 410 -0.21 -0.45 28.28
N GLU A 411 -0.04 0.63 27.51
CA GLU A 411 0.03 1.99 28.08
C GLU A 411 -1.30 2.40 28.72
N HIS A 412 -2.44 2.04 28.10
CA HIS A 412 -3.74 2.28 28.70
C HIS A 412 -3.95 1.51 30.01
N ALA A 413 -3.59 0.21 30.04
CA ALA A 413 -3.67 -0.60 31.26
C ALA A 413 -2.71 -0.12 32.36
N ALA A 414 -1.51 0.33 31.96
CA ALA A 414 -0.53 0.89 32.86
C ALA A 414 -1.03 2.17 33.53
N ALA A 415 -1.75 3.04 32.81
CA ALA A 415 -2.24 4.32 33.32
C ALA A 415 -1.11 5.14 33.98
N GLY A 416 0.08 5.12 33.38
CA GLY A 416 1.28 5.80 33.89
C GLY A 416 2.10 5.00 34.92
N ARG A 417 1.63 3.84 35.38
CA ARG A 417 2.40 2.93 36.26
C ARG A 417 3.58 2.30 35.50
N PRO A 418 4.71 1.99 36.17
CA PRO A 418 5.78 1.22 35.53
C PRO A 418 5.25 -0.18 35.19
N TRP A 419 5.69 -0.71 34.06
CA TRP A 419 5.32 -2.06 33.62
C TRP A 419 6.49 -2.77 32.95
N ILE A 420 6.54 -4.08 33.14
CA ILE A 420 7.49 -4.98 32.51
C ILE A 420 6.75 -6.07 31.74
N TRP A 421 7.35 -6.61 30.70
CA TRP A 421 6.79 -7.74 29.98
C TRP A 421 7.70 -8.96 30.10
N LEU A 422 7.06 -10.11 30.29
CA LEU A 422 7.73 -11.39 30.45
C LEU A 422 7.60 -12.21 29.19
N HIS A 423 8.69 -12.85 28.79
CA HIS A 423 8.69 -13.79 27.67
C HIS A 423 9.26 -15.14 28.12
N HIS A 424 8.83 -16.22 27.45
CA HIS A 424 9.49 -17.51 27.65
C HIS A 424 10.99 -17.41 27.28
N PRO A 425 11.87 -18.20 27.91
CA PRO A 425 13.29 -18.20 27.57
C PRO A 425 13.51 -18.47 26.09
N LEU A 426 14.29 -17.61 25.43
CA LEU A 426 14.63 -17.72 24.01
C LEU A 426 16.14 -17.83 23.84
N GLN A 427 16.56 -18.71 22.94
CA GLN A 427 17.99 -18.90 22.62
C GLN A 427 18.32 -18.41 21.21
N GLY A 428 19.57 -17.94 21.04
CA GLY A 428 20.16 -17.60 19.75
C GLY A 428 20.02 -16.14 19.32
N ARG A 429 20.87 -15.74 18.36
CA ARG A 429 21.05 -14.35 17.93
C ARG A 429 19.79 -13.72 17.33
N LEU A 430 18.97 -14.48 16.60
CA LEU A 430 17.76 -13.95 15.98
C LEU A 430 16.72 -13.54 17.02
N ALA A 431 16.51 -14.40 18.02
CA ALA A 431 15.58 -14.12 19.10
C ALA A 431 16.02 -12.88 19.89
N GLN A 432 17.31 -12.78 20.22
CA GLN A 432 17.88 -11.59 20.89
C GLN A 432 17.67 -10.30 20.07
N ARG A 433 17.94 -10.33 18.75
CA ARG A 433 17.69 -9.18 17.85
C ARG A 433 16.22 -8.77 17.85
N TYR A 434 15.31 -9.74 17.87
CA TYR A 434 13.88 -9.46 17.91
C TYR A 434 13.44 -8.91 19.27
N LEU A 435 13.93 -9.44 20.39
CA LEU A 435 13.65 -8.90 21.72
C LEU A 435 14.12 -7.45 21.85
N GLN A 436 15.30 -7.11 21.31
CA GLN A 436 15.79 -5.73 21.26
C GLN A 436 14.89 -4.82 20.40
N HIS A 437 14.35 -5.34 19.29
CA HIS A 437 13.40 -4.61 18.47
C HIS A 437 12.07 -4.40 19.21
N LEU A 438 11.52 -5.45 19.82
CA LEU A 438 10.27 -5.37 20.58
C LEU A 438 10.42 -4.42 21.78
N ALA A 439 11.57 -4.42 22.45
CA ALA A 439 11.86 -3.47 23.51
C ALA A 439 11.85 -2.01 23.04
N ARG A 440 12.37 -1.74 21.84
CA ARG A 440 12.30 -0.41 21.21
C ARG A 440 10.88 -0.02 20.84
N VAL A 441 10.10 -0.95 20.33
CA VAL A 441 8.68 -0.74 19.97
C VAL A 441 7.82 -0.46 21.19
N LEU A 442 8.02 -1.25 22.26
CA LEU A 442 7.27 -1.15 23.51
C LEU A 442 7.81 -0.06 24.46
N GLY A 443 8.99 0.49 24.19
CA GLY A 443 9.66 1.45 25.07
C GLY A 443 10.10 0.85 26.42
N ARG A 444 10.15 -0.48 26.54
CA ARG A 444 10.44 -1.23 27.78
C ARG A 444 11.25 -2.49 27.49
N VAL A 445 12.23 -2.80 28.33
CA VAL A 445 12.99 -4.06 28.24
C VAL A 445 12.12 -5.22 28.70
N GLY A 446 12.16 -6.33 27.96
CA GLY A 446 11.50 -7.57 28.34
C GLY A 446 12.40 -8.43 29.21
N LEU A 447 11.80 -9.16 30.14
CA LEU A 447 12.49 -10.11 31.00
C LEU A 447 12.13 -11.54 30.61
N ALA A 448 13.09 -12.44 30.72
CA ALA A 448 12.79 -13.87 30.65
C ALA A 448 11.96 -14.26 31.87
N ALA A 449 10.93 -15.08 31.66
CA ALA A 449 10.15 -15.62 32.74
C ALA A 449 11.01 -16.51 33.64
N PRO A 450 10.77 -16.49 34.97
CA PRO A 450 11.53 -17.31 35.91
C PRO A 450 11.28 -18.79 35.67
N GLU A 451 12.26 -19.61 36.06
CA GLU A 451 12.06 -21.06 36.09
C GLU A 451 10.93 -21.42 37.08
N PRO A 452 10.21 -22.54 36.86
CA PRO A 452 9.13 -22.95 37.74
C PRO A 452 9.56 -22.99 39.21
N GLY A 453 8.87 -22.22 40.06
CA GLY A 453 9.12 -22.15 41.50
C GLY A 453 10.11 -21.05 41.94
N GLN A 454 10.70 -20.29 41.00
CA GLN A 454 11.52 -19.12 41.34
C GLN A 454 10.71 -17.82 41.33
N PRO A 455 10.92 -16.91 42.28
CA PRO A 455 10.28 -15.60 42.28
C PRO A 455 10.78 -14.75 41.11
N LEU A 456 9.93 -13.82 40.65
CA LEU A 456 10.30 -12.85 39.63
C LEU A 456 11.23 -11.79 40.22
N GLU A 457 12.46 -11.74 39.74
CA GLU A 457 13.41 -10.68 40.08
C GLU A 457 13.15 -9.43 39.24
N LEU A 458 12.83 -8.33 39.90
CA LEU A 458 12.63 -7.04 39.25
C LEU A 458 13.97 -6.27 39.18
N PRO A 459 14.25 -5.54 38.08
CA PRO A 459 15.42 -4.69 37.98
C PRO A 459 15.45 -3.62 39.09
N GLU A 460 16.65 -3.22 39.51
CA GLU A 460 16.84 -2.14 40.47
C GLU A 460 16.28 -0.81 39.93
N GLY A 461 15.68 -0.01 40.80
CA GLY A 461 15.11 1.31 40.45
C GLY A 461 13.72 1.28 39.82
N VAL A 462 13.10 0.11 39.69
CA VAL A 462 11.69 -0.01 39.28
C VAL A 462 10.81 0.21 40.51
N GLY A 463 9.79 1.07 40.38
CA GLY A 463 8.98 1.57 41.51
C GLY A 463 8.28 0.47 42.34
N ALA A 464 7.82 0.83 43.55
CA ALA A 464 7.25 -0.11 44.53
C ALA A 464 5.97 -0.82 44.05
N THR A 465 5.27 -0.26 43.06
CA THR A 465 4.03 -0.81 42.47
C THR A 465 4.11 -0.73 40.94
N GLY A 466 3.64 -1.77 40.25
CA GLY A 466 3.70 -1.80 38.79
C GLY A 466 2.84 -2.90 38.17
N LEU A 467 3.03 -3.11 36.86
CA LEU A 467 2.38 -4.18 36.11
C LEU A 467 3.37 -5.20 35.57
N VAL A 468 3.02 -6.47 35.72
CA VAL A 468 3.67 -7.58 35.02
C VAL A 468 2.81 -7.99 33.83
N VAL A 469 3.40 -8.05 32.64
CA VAL A 469 2.70 -8.42 31.40
C VAL A 469 3.23 -9.76 30.90
N PRO A 470 2.57 -10.90 31.21
CA PRO A 470 2.92 -12.18 30.62
C PRO A 470 2.64 -12.14 29.11
N LEU A 471 3.69 -12.18 28.27
CA LEU A 471 3.54 -12.10 26.83
C LEU A 471 3.03 -13.43 26.24
N GLY A 472 1.74 -13.69 26.43
CA GLY A 472 1.03 -14.86 25.94
C GLY A 472 -0.37 -14.49 25.42
N LEU A 473 -0.78 -15.10 24.30
CA LEU A 473 -2.12 -14.86 23.75
C LEU A 473 -3.23 -15.47 24.63
N ALA A 474 -2.98 -16.64 25.18
CA ALA A 474 -3.93 -17.45 25.94
C ALA A 474 -3.38 -17.77 27.33
N PRO A 475 -4.23 -18.24 28.27
CA PRO A 475 -3.78 -18.74 29.56
C PRO A 475 -2.64 -19.74 29.41
N SER A 476 -1.59 -19.55 30.22
CA SER A 476 -0.38 -20.36 30.19
C SER A 476 0.04 -20.70 31.61
N ARG A 477 0.74 -21.83 31.79
CA ARG A 477 1.31 -22.23 33.08
C ARG A 477 2.16 -21.12 33.70
N MET A 478 2.89 -20.35 32.89
CA MET A 478 3.66 -19.19 33.34
C MET A 478 2.78 -18.12 33.99
N ALA A 479 1.69 -17.72 33.33
CA ALA A 479 0.76 -16.73 33.87
C ALA A 479 0.01 -17.26 35.11
N GLU A 480 -0.33 -18.55 35.11
CA GLU A 480 -0.92 -19.24 36.27
C GLU A 480 0.04 -19.22 37.48
N SER A 481 1.33 -19.54 37.29
CA SER A 481 2.33 -19.52 38.37
C SER A 481 2.59 -18.11 38.92
N LEU A 482 2.53 -17.08 38.08
CA LEU A 482 2.69 -15.69 38.53
C LEU A 482 1.52 -15.21 39.40
N ASN A 483 0.29 -15.59 39.03
CA ASN A 483 -0.93 -15.18 39.74
C ASN A 483 -1.21 -16.04 40.99
N MET A 484 -1.18 -17.36 40.85
CA MET A 484 -1.58 -18.30 41.91
C MET A 484 -0.41 -18.76 42.78
N GLY A 485 0.81 -18.78 42.22
CA GLY A 485 2.01 -19.22 42.92
C GLY A 485 2.70 -18.14 43.75
N GLY A 486 2.19 -16.91 43.75
CA GLY A 486 2.79 -15.78 44.48
C GLY A 486 4.19 -15.40 43.99
N LEU A 487 4.55 -15.74 42.75
CA LEU A 487 5.88 -15.50 42.21
C LEU A 487 6.09 -14.04 41.76
N ALA A 488 5.01 -13.29 41.54
CA ALA A 488 5.07 -11.84 41.37
C ALA A 488 4.95 -11.13 42.73
N PRO A 489 5.65 -9.99 42.95
CA PRO A 489 5.50 -9.21 44.17
C PRO A 489 4.04 -8.82 44.40
N CYS A 490 3.54 -8.90 45.65
CA CYS A 490 2.14 -8.61 45.97
C CYS A 490 1.68 -7.19 45.62
N THR A 491 2.62 -6.25 45.46
CA THR A 491 2.38 -4.86 45.07
C THR A 491 2.32 -4.66 43.56
N TRP A 492 2.55 -5.72 42.78
CA TRP A 492 2.52 -5.73 41.33
C TRP A 492 1.32 -6.51 40.82
N GLU A 493 0.58 -5.89 39.92
CA GLU A 493 -0.59 -6.50 39.27
C GLU A 493 -0.12 -7.27 38.03
N VAL A 494 -0.49 -8.54 37.91
CA VAL A 494 -0.21 -9.35 36.73
C VAL A 494 -1.38 -9.22 35.76
N LEU A 495 -1.12 -8.72 34.55
CA LEU A 495 -2.14 -8.60 33.53
C LEU A 495 -2.62 -9.98 33.05
N PRO A 496 -3.90 -10.08 32.63
CA PRO A 496 -4.42 -11.29 32.03
C PRO A 496 -3.77 -11.55 30.66
N PRO A 497 -3.96 -12.77 30.10
CA PRO A 497 -3.54 -13.07 28.73
C PRO A 497 -4.02 -12.04 27.71
N LEU A 498 -3.24 -11.83 26.65
CA LEU A 498 -3.48 -10.73 25.72
C LEU A 498 -4.86 -10.79 25.05
N LEU A 499 -5.42 -11.99 24.80
CA LEU A 499 -6.76 -12.10 24.20
C LEU A 499 -7.89 -11.67 25.13
N ASP A 500 -7.65 -11.59 26.44
CA ASP A 500 -8.62 -11.16 27.44
C ASP A 500 -8.59 -9.63 27.65
N LEU A 501 -7.56 -8.95 27.12
CA LEU A 501 -7.49 -7.49 27.15
C LEU A 501 -8.57 -6.86 26.23
N PRO A 502 -9.24 -5.78 26.68
CA PRO A 502 -10.29 -5.12 25.91
C PRO A 502 -9.87 -4.77 24.49
N GLY A 503 -10.64 -5.25 23.51
CA GLY A 503 -10.44 -4.95 22.09
C GLY A 503 -9.38 -5.78 21.37
N VAL A 504 -8.52 -6.55 22.07
CA VAL A 504 -7.48 -7.35 21.42
C VAL A 504 -8.08 -8.51 20.61
N ARG A 505 -9.04 -9.24 21.19
CA ARG A 505 -9.78 -10.29 20.47
C ARG A 505 -10.49 -9.75 19.23
N THR A 506 -11.16 -8.61 19.36
CA THR A 506 -11.86 -7.94 18.23
C THR A 506 -10.87 -7.55 17.15
N PHE A 507 -9.74 -6.94 17.50
CA PHE A 507 -8.68 -6.63 16.55
C PHE A 507 -8.21 -7.88 15.79
N LEU A 508 -7.94 -8.97 16.49
CA LEU A 508 -7.42 -10.18 15.86
C LEU A 508 -8.46 -10.79 14.91
N LEU A 509 -9.73 -10.86 15.34
CA LEU A 509 -10.83 -11.30 14.47
C LEU A 509 -10.94 -10.43 13.21
N ASP A 510 -10.89 -9.10 13.35
CA ASP A 510 -11.02 -8.18 12.22
C ASP A 510 -9.85 -8.32 11.23
N ARG A 511 -8.63 -8.51 11.73
CA ARG A 511 -7.44 -8.73 10.88
C ARG A 511 -7.49 -10.08 10.17
N LEU A 512 -7.86 -11.15 10.88
CA LEU A 512 -7.96 -12.48 10.30
C LEU A 512 -9.14 -12.59 9.33
N GLU A 513 -10.25 -11.90 9.59
CA GLU A 513 -11.41 -11.83 8.70
C GLU A 513 -11.05 -11.19 7.35
N ALA A 514 -10.13 -10.22 7.34
CA ALA A 514 -9.69 -9.53 6.13
C ALA A 514 -8.71 -10.33 5.25
N LEU A 515 -8.23 -11.49 5.70
CA LEU A 515 -7.32 -12.33 4.91
C LEU A 515 -8.10 -13.06 3.80
N ALA A 516 -7.83 -12.75 2.54
CA ALA A 516 -8.44 -13.46 1.41
C ALA A 516 -7.76 -14.81 1.15
#